data_AF-A0A840WEU1-F1
#
_entry.id   AF-A0A840WEU1-F1
#
_cell.length_a   1.000
_cell.length_b   1.000
_cell.length_c   1.000
_cell.angle_alpha   90.00
_cell.angle_beta   90.00
_cell.angle_gamma   90.00
#
_symmetry.space_group_name_H-M   'P 1'
#
loop_
_entity.id
_entity.type
_entity.pdbx_description
1 polymer ?
#
loop_
_entity_poly.entity_id
_entity_poly.type
_entity_poly.pdbx_seq_one_letter_code
_entity_poly.pdbx_strand_id
1 'polypeptide(L)'
;MTEFTPARRLFVLLVWSPSLGVPADPVGVLGTERKGNSPQLDSHVSWVRSHEGSAWPWQERLRTAGPLTPELLEYWLDQDGTVHLIEEEQVSEAPSLSHLVEGHLDQVLVDLAVGEGR
;
A
#
# COMPACT_ATOMS: atom_id res chain seq x y z
N MET A 1 -9.33 25.79 -17.82
CA MET A 1 -9.93 24.82 -16.89
C MET A 1 -8.75 24.11 -16.25
N THR A 2 -8.48 24.37 -14.97
CA THR A 2 -7.42 23.65 -14.26
C THR A 2 -7.97 22.27 -13.93
N GLU A 3 -7.48 21.24 -14.62
CA GLU A 3 -7.78 19.86 -14.26
C GLU A 3 -7.22 19.64 -12.86
N PHE A 4 -8.10 19.48 -11.88
CA PHE A 4 -7.71 18.96 -10.58
C PHE A 4 -7.45 17.47 -10.78
N THR A 5 -6.24 17.12 -11.18
CA THR A 5 -5.82 15.71 -11.16
C THR A 5 -5.98 15.22 -9.73
N PRO A 6 -6.81 14.19 -9.47
CA PRO A 6 -6.96 13.66 -8.13
C PRO A 6 -5.58 13.23 -7.64
N ALA A 7 -5.19 13.69 -6.45
CA ALA A 7 -3.91 13.33 -5.85
C ALA A 7 -3.98 11.86 -5.42
N ARG A 8 -3.44 10.98 -6.27
CA ARG A 8 -3.32 9.55 -5.99
C ARG A 8 -1.97 9.26 -5.35
N ARG A 9 -1.99 8.39 -4.35
CA ARG A 9 -0.80 7.84 -3.70
C ARG A 9 -0.91 6.33 -3.67
N LEU A 10 0.22 5.66 -3.73
CA LEU A 10 0.31 4.22 -3.77
C LEU A 10 1.36 3.77 -2.76
N PHE A 11 1.03 2.71 -2.02
CA PHE A 11 1.87 2.23 -0.94
C PHE A 11 1.99 0.72 -0.95
N VAL A 12 3.17 0.23 -0.59
CA VAL A 12 3.41 -1.19 -0.32
C VAL A 12 3.33 -1.44 1.18
N LEU A 13 2.56 -2.47 1.55
CA LEU A 13 2.39 -2.92 2.92
C LEU A 13 3.44 -4.00 3.21
N LEU A 14 4.40 -3.70 4.07
CA LEU A 14 5.48 -4.62 4.45
C LEU A 14 5.29 -5.18 5.84
N VAL A 15 5.76 -6.41 6.03
CA VAL A 15 5.90 -7.06 7.35
C VAL A 15 7.33 -7.50 7.59
N TRP A 16 7.64 -7.79 8.85
CA TRP A 16 8.95 -8.29 9.27
C TRP A 16 9.37 -9.54 8.49
N SER A 17 10.52 -9.44 7.85
CA SER A 17 11.19 -10.55 7.19
C SER A 17 12.20 -11.20 8.14
N PRO A 18 11.98 -12.45 8.61
CA PRO A 18 12.90 -13.10 9.54
C PRO A 18 14.29 -13.35 8.93
N SER A 19 14.37 -13.52 7.61
CA SER A 19 15.62 -13.76 6.88
C SER A 19 16.48 -12.50 6.76
N LEU A 20 15.85 -11.33 6.62
CA LEU A 20 16.54 -10.04 6.49
C LEU A 20 16.67 -9.28 7.81
N GLY A 21 15.89 -9.64 8.82
CA GLY A 21 15.87 -8.96 10.12
C GLY A 21 15.36 -7.52 10.04
N VAL A 22 14.48 -7.24 9.07
CA VAL A 22 13.84 -5.94 8.83
C VAL A 22 12.45 -6.12 8.20
N PRO A 23 11.53 -5.14 8.26
CA PRO A 23 10.29 -5.16 7.49
C PRO A 23 10.58 -5.04 6.00
N ALA A 24 10.45 -6.14 5.27
CA ALA A 24 10.81 -6.22 3.86
C ALA A 24 9.93 -7.17 3.06
N ASP A 25 9.10 -8.00 3.69
CA ASP A 25 8.24 -8.93 2.98
C ASP A 25 6.92 -8.23 2.62
N PRO A 26 6.60 -8.02 1.32
CA PRO A 26 5.37 -7.39 0.90
C PRO A 26 4.18 -8.33 1.05
N VAL A 27 3.12 -7.79 1.67
CA VAL A 27 1.86 -8.53 1.93
C VAL A 27 0.66 -7.92 1.23
N GLY A 28 0.79 -6.71 0.69
CA GLY A 28 -0.27 -6.06 -0.06
C GLY A 28 0.11 -4.68 -0.57
N VAL A 29 -0.82 -4.08 -1.31
CA VAL A 29 -0.70 -2.74 -1.89
C VAL A 29 -1.94 -1.94 -1.50
N LEU A 30 -1.72 -0.72 -1.05
CA LEU A 30 -2.75 0.26 -0.69
C LEU A 30 -2.68 1.44 -1.66
N GLY A 31 -3.76 1.71 -2.36
CA GLY A 31 -3.95 2.94 -3.13
C GLY A 31 -4.86 3.88 -2.37
N THR A 32 -4.57 5.18 -2.41
CA THR A 32 -5.46 6.23 -1.93
C THR A 32 -5.68 7.32 -2.96
N GLU A 33 -6.87 7.91 -2.98
CA GLU A 33 -7.24 8.99 -3.88
C GLU A 33 -8.00 10.08 -3.11
N ARG A 34 -7.54 11.33 -3.22
CA ARG A 34 -8.31 12.48 -2.71
C ARG A 34 -9.33 12.93 -3.75
N LYS A 35 -10.63 12.88 -3.40
CA LYS A 35 -11.71 13.48 -4.19
C LYS A 35 -12.11 14.85 -3.65
N GLY A 36 -11.83 15.89 -4.44
CA GLY A 36 -12.16 17.28 -4.09
C GLY A 36 -11.47 17.72 -2.78
N ASN A 37 -12.21 18.43 -1.93
CA ASN A 37 -11.71 18.96 -0.65
C ASN A 37 -12.08 18.09 0.57
N SER A 38 -12.49 16.83 0.36
CA SER A 38 -12.78 15.93 1.49
C SER A 38 -11.50 15.61 2.27
N PRO A 39 -11.53 15.62 3.62
CA PRO A 39 -10.43 15.14 4.44
C PRO A 39 -10.27 13.61 4.39
N GLN A 40 -11.33 12.88 4.04
CA GLN A 40 -11.30 11.43 3.88
C GLN A 40 -10.78 11.06 2.49
N LEU A 41 -9.91 10.06 2.45
CA LEU A 41 -9.38 9.48 1.24
C LEU A 41 -10.25 8.29 0.80
N ASP A 42 -10.53 8.21 -0.50
CA ASP A 42 -10.95 6.95 -1.08
C ASP A 42 -9.76 5.99 -1.06
N SER A 43 -9.98 4.73 -0.71
CA SER A 43 -8.91 3.75 -0.58
C SER A 43 -9.27 2.43 -1.23
N HIS A 44 -8.27 1.76 -1.80
CA HIS A 44 -8.39 0.40 -2.28
C HIS A 44 -7.16 -0.39 -1.82
N VAL A 45 -7.36 -1.60 -1.30
CA VAL A 45 -6.29 -2.47 -0.86
C VAL A 45 -6.41 -3.82 -1.57
N SER A 46 -5.28 -4.33 -2.03
CA SER A 46 -5.18 -5.69 -2.55
C SER A 46 -4.04 -6.43 -1.86
N TRP A 47 -4.23 -7.73 -1.65
CA TRP A 47 -3.37 -8.55 -0.78
C TRP A 47 -2.63 -9.62 -1.59
N VAL A 48 -1.38 -9.88 -1.22
CA VAL A 48 -0.61 -11.01 -1.75
C VAL A 48 -1.21 -12.30 -1.18
N ARG A 49 -1.90 -13.09 -2.02
CA ARG A 49 -2.62 -14.30 -1.57
C ARG A 49 -1.74 -15.32 -0.87
N SER A 50 -0.50 -15.51 -1.34
CA SER A 50 0.46 -16.43 -0.72
C SER A 50 0.85 -16.03 0.71
N HIS A 51 0.60 -14.78 1.11
CA HIS A 51 0.95 -14.21 2.40
C HIS A 51 -0.28 -13.79 3.24
N GLU A 52 -1.48 -14.31 2.93
CA GLU A 52 -2.73 -13.88 3.61
C GLU A 52 -2.65 -14.00 5.14
N GLY A 53 -1.99 -15.04 5.68
CA GLY A 53 -1.77 -15.18 7.11
C GLY A 53 -0.81 -14.14 7.71
N SER A 54 0.22 -13.75 6.95
CA SER A 54 1.20 -12.73 7.37
C SER A 54 0.65 -11.31 7.28
N ALA A 55 -0.39 -11.09 6.46
CA ALA A 55 -1.03 -9.78 6.28
C ALA A 55 -1.87 -9.32 7.49
N TRP A 56 -2.14 -10.21 8.45
CA TRP A 56 -3.03 -9.95 9.60
C TRP A 56 -2.76 -8.62 10.32
N PRO A 57 -1.51 -8.22 10.64
CA PRO A 57 -1.26 -6.95 11.33
C PRO A 57 -1.75 -5.72 10.53
N TRP A 58 -1.62 -5.75 9.21
CA TRP A 58 -2.11 -4.69 8.33
C TRP A 58 -3.63 -4.72 8.18
N GLN A 59 -4.22 -5.91 8.05
CA GLN A 59 -5.67 -6.07 8.01
C GLN A 59 -6.33 -5.50 9.28
N GLU A 60 -5.77 -5.82 10.44
CA GLU A 60 -6.26 -5.33 11.73
C GLU A 60 -6.07 -3.81 11.89
N ARG A 61 -4.91 -3.29 11.47
CA ARG A 61 -4.62 -1.85 11.47
C ARG A 61 -5.61 -1.07 10.59
N LEU A 62 -5.86 -1.54 9.36
CA LEU A 62 -6.84 -0.92 8.46
C LEU A 62 -8.28 -1.02 8.99
N ARG A 63 -8.64 -2.15 9.61
CA ARG A 63 -9.97 -2.37 10.19
C ARG A 63 -10.26 -1.43 11.36
N THR A 64 -9.24 -1.07 12.14
CA THR A 64 -9.37 -0.27 13.38
C THR A 64 -9.10 1.22 13.19
N ALA A 65 -8.41 1.61 12.10
CA ALA A 65 -8.03 2.98 11.79
C ALA A 65 -9.19 3.98 11.62
N GLY A 66 -10.39 3.50 11.27
CA GLY A 66 -11.45 4.37 10.75
C GLY A 66 -11.15 4.88 9.34
N PRO A 67 -11.77 5.98 8.89
CA PRO A 67 -11.50 6.55 7.57
C PRO A 67 -10.04 6.96 7.42
N LEU A 68 -9.41 6.60 6.30
CA LEU A 68 -8.03 7.01 6.04
C LEU A 68 -7.96 8.51 5.77
N THR A 69 -6.98 9.16 6.40
CA THR A 69 -6.64 10.56 6.17
C THR A 69 -5.15 10.67 5.81
N PRO A 70 -4.72 11.76 5.17
CA PRO A 70 -3.31 11.99 4.88
C PRO A 70 -2.44 11.94 6.16
N GLU A 71 -2.90 12.55 7.25
CA GLU A 71 -2.15 12.61 8.51
C GLU A 71 -1.93 11.23 9.11
N LEU A 72 -2.90 10.32 8.96
CA LEU A 72 -2.75 8.94 9.39
C LEU A 72 -1.73 8.17 8.53
N LEU A 73 -1.70 8.42 7.22
CA LEU A 73 -0.71 7.82 6.33
C LEU A 73 0.70 8.33 6.63
N GLU A 74 0.86 9.64 6.84
CA GLU A 74 2.15 10.22 7.26
C GLU A 74 2.63 9.61 8.59
N TYR A 75 1.71 9.45 9.56
CA TYR A 75 2.03 8.77 10.81
C TYR A 75 2.49 7.32 10.57
N TRP A 76 1.86 6.58 9.66
CA TRP A 76 2.28 5.20 9.34
C TRP A 76 3.59 5.11 8.55
N LEU A 77 3.91 6.12 7.74
CA LEU A 77 5.20 6.23 7.04
C LEU A 77 6.36 6.51 8.00
N ASP A 78 6.11 7.27 9.07
CA ASP A 78 7.12 7.62 10.09
C ASP A 78 7.27 6.54 11.18
N GLN A 79 6.42 5.51 11.19
CA GLN A 79 6.45 4.45 12.21
C GLN A 79 7.48 3.37 11.89
N ASP A 80 8.46 3.22 12.77
CA ASP A 80 9.30 2.02 12.84
C ASP A 80 8.59 0.88 13.60
N GLY A 81 8.74 -0.35 13.12
CA GLY A 81 8.15 -1.52 13.80
C GLY A 81 8.26 -2.82 13.03
N THR A 82 7.40 -3.78 13.38
CA THR A 82 7.30 -5.09 12.68
C THR A 82 6.45 -5.03 11.41
N VAL A 83 5.84 -3.88 11.13
CA VAL A 83 5.15 -3.55 9.89
C VAL A 83 5.59 -2.17 9.42
N HIS A 84 5.71 -1.97 8.12
CA HIS A 84 6.17 -0.71 7.55
C HIS A 84 5.38 -0.38 6.27
N LEU A 85 5.06 0.90 6.10
CA LEU A 85 4.44 1.44 4.90
C LEU A 85 5.54 2.07 4.04
N ILE A 86 5.59 1.74 2.76
CA ILE A 86 6.47 2.44 1.80
C ILE A 86 5.59 3.14 0.78
N GLU A 87 5.86 4.41 0.48
CA GLU A 87 5.22 5.14 -0.61
C GLU A 87 5.99 4.96 -1.91
N GLU A 88 5.25 4.73 -3.00
CA GLU A 88 5.80 4.72 -4.35
C GLU A 88 5.98 6.15 -4.86
N GLU A 89 7.21 6.48 -5.27
CA GLU A 89 7.56 7.81 -5.79
C GLU A 89 6.85 8.14 -7.11
N GLN A 90 6.53 7.10 -7.90
CA GLN A 90 5.90 7.24 -9.21
C GLN A 90 4.62 6.42 -9.27
N VAL A 91 3.50 7.13 -9.33
CA VAL A 91 2.17 6.52 -9.47
C VAL A 91 1.80 6.50 -10.95
N SER A 92 1.70 5.30 -11.53
CA SER A 92 1.29 5.12 -12.92
C SER A 92 -0.09 5.69 -13.21
N GLU A 93 -0.31 6.18 -14.42
CA GLU A 93 -1.65 6.52 -14.87
C GLU A 93 -2.50 5.25 -15.00
N ALA A 94 -3.67 5.27 -14.39
CA ALA A 94 -4.60 4.14 -14.40
C ALA A 94 -6.06 4.64 -14.48
N PRO A 95 -6.97 3.87 -15.09
CA PRO A 95 -8.37 4.27 -15.26
C PRO A 95 -9.16 4.35 -13.95
N SER A 96 -8.74 3.62 -12.91
CA SER A 96 -9.30 3.71 -11.56
C SER A 96 -8.27 3.37 -10.50
N LEU A 97 -8.58 3.68 -9.24
CA LEU A 97 -7.74 3.33 -8.09
C LEU A 97 -7.53 1.82 -7.96
N SER A 98 -8.55 1.01 -8.26
CA SER A 98 -8.41 -0.45 -8.24
C SER A 98 -7.46 -0.96 -9.32
N HIS A 99 -7.53 -0.45 -10.56
CA HIS A 99 -6.60 -0.84 -11.62
C HIS A 99 -5.16 -0.46 -11.29
N LEU A 100 -4.96 0.69 -10.65
CA LEU A 100 -3.64 1.11 -10.18
C LEU A 100 -3.07 0.13 -9.16
N VAL A 101 -3.87 -0.21 -8.13
CA VAL A 101 -3.44 -1.10 -7.04
C VAL A 101 -3.20 -2.52 -7.53
N GLU A 102 -4.10 -3.07 -8.34
CA GLU A 102 -3.93 -4.43 -8.90
C GLU A 102 -2.73 -4.50 -9.84
N GLY A 103 -2.53 -3.49 -10.71
CA GLY A 103 -1.37 -3.45 -11.60
C GLY A 103 -0.03 -3.36 -10.86
N HIS A 104 0.01 -2.65 -9.72
CA HIS A 104 1.21 -2.62 -8.88
C HIS A 104 1.39 -3.89 -8.06
N LEU A 105 0.30 -4.51 -7.60
CA LEU A 105 0.36 -5.82 -6.97
C LEU A 105 0.95 -6.86 -7.92
N ASP A 106 0.55 -6.85 -9.20
CA ASP A 106 1.13 -7.73 -10.22
C ASP A 106 2.66 -7.52 -10.33
N GLN A 107 3.14 -6.28 -10.31
CA GLN A 107 4.57 -5.98 -10.32
C GLN A 107 5.28 -6.53 -9.07
N VAL A 108 4.71 -6.32 -7.88
CA VAL A 108 5.23 -6.87 -6.62
C VAL A 108 5.33 -8.41 -6.69
N LEU A 109 4.31 -9.07 -7.25
CA LEU A 109 4.31 -10.53 -7.41
C LEU A 109 5.39 -11.01 -8.38
N VAL A 110 5.64 -10.27 -9.47
CA VAL A 110 6.74 -10.57 -10.39
C VAL A 110 8.09 -10.44 -9.67
N ASP A 111 8.29 -9.37 -8.91
CA ASP A 111 9.55 -9.13 -8.21
C ASP A 111 9.81 -10.19 -7.12
N LEU A 112 8.77 -10.61 -6.40
CA LEU A 112 8.83 -11.74 -5.47
C LEU A 112 9.24 -13.03 -6.17
N ALA A 113 8.59 -13.37 -7.29
CA ALA A 113 8.87 -14.58 -8.04
C ALA A 113 10.30 -14.61 -8.59
N VAL A 114 10.85 -13.46 -8.98
CA VAL A 114 12.25 -13.32 -9.43
C VAL A 114 13.23 -13.41 -8.25
N GLY A 115 12.86 -12.86 -7.09
CA GLY A 115 13.65 -12.89 -5.87
C GLY A 115 13.81 -14.28 -5.26
N GLU A 116 12.78 -15.13 -5.34
CA GLU A 116 12.80 -16.52 -4.83
C GLU A 116 13.67 -17.48 -5.67
N GLY A 117 14.11 -17.06 -6.87
CA GLY A 117 14.91 -17.88 -7.79
C GLY A 117 16.44 -17.80 -7.62
N ARG A 118 16.96 -17.17 -6.55
CA ARG A 118 18.41 -17.00 -6.32
C ARG A 118 18.93 -17.77 -5.13
#